data_AF-F3L5H5-F1
#
_entry.id   AF-F3L5H5-F1
#
_cell.length_a   1.000
_cell.length_b   1.000
_cell.length_c   1.000
_cell.angle_alpha   90.00
_cell.angle_beta   90.00
_cell.angle_gamma   90.00
#
_symmetry.space_group_name_H-M   'P 1'
#
loop_
_entity.id
_entity.type
_entity.pdbx_description
1 polymer ?
#
loop_
_entity_poly.entity_id
_entity_poly.type
_entity_poly.pdbx_seq_one_letter_code
_entity_poly.pdbx_strand_id
1 'polypeptide(L)' 'MEIAHTLEEMKTICRCGRKAIFNARVGDSGRIREGAQVMIDGESARYEALCAKCFLSE' A
#
# COMPACT_ATOMS: atom_id res chain seq x y z
N MET A 1 3.80 -11.20 -14.65
CA MET A 1 2.53 -10.91 -15.35
C MET A 1 2.54 -11.51 -16.75
N GLU A 2 3.65 -11.43 -17.45
CA GLU A 2 3.79 -11.80 -18.88
C GLU A 2 3.35 -13.22 -19.31
N ILE A 3 3.19 -14.18 -18.40
CA ILE A 3 2.79 -15.57 -18.72
C ILE A 3 1.37 -15.93 -18.29
N ALA A 4 0.63 -14.98 -17.70
CA ALA A 4 -0.72 -15.25 -17.18
C ALA A 4 -1.76 -15.23 -18.32
N HIS A 5 -2.71 -16.18 -18.30
CA HIS A 5 -3.85 -16.18 -19.24
C HIS A 5 -4.82 -15.03 -18.96
N THR A 6 -4.98 -14.66 -17.69
CA THR A 6 -5.82 -13.55 -17.26
C THR A 6 -5.14 -12.77 -16.15
N LEU A 7 -5.40 -11.47 -16.11
CA LEU A 7 -4.93 -10.55 -15.09
C LEU A 7 -6.09 -9.69 -14.62
N GLU A 8 -6.34 -9.69 -13.32
CA GLU A 8 -7.40 -8.89 -12.72
C GLU A 8 -6.82 -8.06 -11.57
N GLU A 9 -7.05 -6.75 -11.63
CA GLU A 9 -6.59 -5.82 -10.60
C GLU A 9 -7.65 -5.76 -9.48
N MET A 10 -7.30 -6.25 -8.30
CA MET A 10 -8.08 -5.98 -7.09
C MET A 10 -7.84 -4.55 -6.63
N LYS A 11 -8.93 -3.78 -6.55
CA LYS A 11 -8.89 -2.36 -6.23
C LYS A 11 -9.49 -2.11 -4.86
N THR A 12 -8.90 -1.18 -4.14
CA THR A 12 -9.50 -0.55 -2.96
C THR A 12 -9.63 0.96 -3.20
N ILE A 13 -10.19 1.67 -2.22
CA ILE A 13 -10.39 3.12 -2.31
C ILE A 13 -9.43 3.80 -1.32
N CYS A 14 -8.65 4.75 -1.83
CA CYS A 14 -7.82 5.62 -1.00
C CYS A 14 -8.70 6.56 -0.19
N ARG A 15 -8.25 7.03 0.98
CA ARG A 15 -8.95 8.04 1.79
C ARG A 15 -9.40 9.29 1.02
N CYS A 16 -8.72 9.64 -0.08
CA CYS A 16 -9.08 10.77 -0.95
C CYS A 16 -10.17 10.44 -2.00
N GLY A 17 -10.75 9.23 -1.98
CA GLY A 17 -11.78 8.75 -2.90
C GLY A 17 -11.26 8.20 -4.23
N ARG A 18 -9.96 8.34 -4.55
CA ARG A 18 -9.37 7.78 -5.77
C ARG A 18 -9.04 6.29 -5.62
N LYS A 19 -8.98 5.58 -6.76
CA LYS A 19 -8.51 4.18 -6.84
C LYS A 19 -7.15 4.04 -6.14
N ALA A 20 -7.07 3.17 -5.14
CA ALA A 20 -5.83 2.83 -4.48
C ALA A 20 -5.11 1.69 -5.22
N ILE A 21 -3.81 1.89 -5.47
CA ILE A 21 -2.93 0.92 -6.15
C ILE A 21 -1.58 0.77 -5.44
N PHE A 22 -1.39 1.44 -4.30
CA PHE A 22 -0.20 1.37 -3.44
C PHE A 22 -0.60 0.93 -2.03
N ASN A 23 0.30 0.23 -1.35
CA ASN A 23 0.18 -0.10 0.07
C ASN A 23 1.32 0.60 0.82
N ALA A 24 1.00 1.58 1.66
CA ALA A 24 1.99 2.23 2.51
C ALA A 24 2.08 1.52 3.86
N ARG A 25 3.31 1.32 4.33
CA ARG A 25 3.56 0.92 5.71
C ARG A 25 3.46 2.17 6.61
N VAL A 26 2.74 2.04 7.72
CA VAL A 26 2.51 3.11 8.69
C VAL A 26 2.99 2.66 10.06
N GLY A 27 3.85 3.47 10.69
CA GLY A 27 4.22 3.35 12.11
C GLY A 27 3.67 4.54 12.90
N ASP A 28 4.08 4.65 14.16
CA ASP A 28 3.58 5.68 15.07
C ASP A 28 3.92 7.11 14.64
N SER A 29 5.03 7.28 13.92
CA SER A 29 5.50 8.57 13.39
C SER A 29 5.03 8.86 11.95
N GLY A 30 4.14 8.03 11.39
CA GLY A 30 3.67 8.15 10.01
C GLY A 30 4.28 7.08 9.10
N ARG A 31 4.54 7.41 7.84
CA ARG A 31 4.91 6.41 6.83
C ARG A 31 6.36 5.97 6.94
N ILE A 32 6.55 4.67 6.79
CA ILE A 32 7.87 4.03 6.81
C ILE A 32 8.28 3.75 5.36
N ARG A 33 9.38 4.37 4.91
CA ARG A 33 9.94 4.20 3.54
C ARG A 33 11.16 3.29 3.49
N GLU A 34 11.81 3.07 4.62
CA GLU A 34 13.05 2.29 4.75
C GLU A 34 12.89 1.21 5.83
N GLY A 35 13.72 0.16 5.75
CA GLY A 35 13.72 -0.97 6.69
C GLY A 35 13.48 -2.31 6.01
N ALA A 36 13.20 -3.34 6.80
CA ALA A 36 13.00 -4.69 6.27
C ALA A 36 11.81 -4.74 5.30
N GLN A 37 12.00 -5.40 4.15
CA GLN A 37 10.96 -5.54 3.14
C GLN A 37 9.81 -6.43 3.64
N VAL A 38 10.15 -7.51 4.35
CA VAL A 38 9.18 -8.39 5.00
C VAL A 38 8.87 -7.83 6.38
N MET A 39 7.59 -7.53 6.61
CA MET A 39 7.06 -7.19 7.92
C MET A 39 5.70 -7.86 8.05
N ILE A 40 5.73 -8.99 8.71
CA ILE A 40 4.57 -9.83 9.00
C ILE A 40 4.67 -10.06 10.50
N ASP A 41 3.95 -9.28 11.29
CA ASP A 41 3.85 -9.51 12.73
C ASP A 41 2.53 -8.93 13.22
N GLY A 42 1.78 -9.73 13.99
CA GLY A 42 0.38 -9.57 14.37
C GLY A 42 -0.20 -8.14 14.37
N GLU A 43 -0.23 -7.49 15.55
CA GLU A 43 -0.92 -6.20 15.76
C GLU A 43 -0.09 -4.94 15.43
N SER A 44 1.23 -5.08 15.27
CA SER A 44 2.14 -3.95 15.07
C SER A 44 2.31 -3.56 13.60
N ALA A 45 2.08 -4.49 12.67
CA ALA A 45 2.17 -4.20 11.24
C ALA A 45 0.91 -3.50 10.73
N ARG A 46 1.01 -2.18 10.47
CA ARG A 46 -0.10 -1.38 9.92
C ARG A 46 0.18 -0.97 8.49
N TYR A 47 -0.82 -1.19 7.64
CA TYR A 47 -0.79 -0.84 6.22
C TYR A 47 -2.01 0.00 5.83
N GLU A 48 -1.79 0.92 4.89
CA GLU A 48 -2.85 1.73 4.33
C GLU A 48 -2.83 1.68 2.80
N ALA A 49 -4.00 1.48 2.21
CA ALA A 49 -4.18 1.52 0.76
C ALA A 49 -4.30 2.96 0.24
N LEU A 50 -3.46 3.33 -0.72
CA LEU A 50 -3.33 4.69 -1.23
C LEU A 50 -3.32 4.78 -2.75
N CYS A 51 -3.79 5.90 -3.28
CA CYS A 51 -3.57 6.27 -4.67
C CYS A 51 -2.16 6.82 -4.87
N ALA A 52 -1.66 6.82 -6.12
CA ALA A 52 -0.31 7.29 -6.45
C ALA A 52 -0.02 8.71 -5.90
N LYS A 53 -0.99 9.63 -6.06
CA LYS A 53 -0.83 11.02 -5.59
C LYS A 53 -0.61 11.08 -4.09
N CYS A 54 -1.47 10.43 -3.30
CA CYS A 54 -1.35 10.43 -1.84
C CYS A 54 -0.12 9.64 -1.37
N PHE A 55 0.31 8.60 -2.10
CA PHE A 55 1.53 7.85 -1.79
C PHE A 55 2.80 8.72 -1.94
N LEU A 56 2.84 9.60 -2.94
CA LEU A 56 4.01 10.41 -3.27
C LEU A 56 4.04 11.80 -2.60
N SER A 57 2.88 12.36 -2.23
CA SER A 57 2.78 13.71 -1.66
C SER A 57 3.06 13.81 -0.16
N GLU A 58 3.18 12.67 0.52
CA GLU A 58 3.43 12.51 1.96
C GLU A 58 4.59 11.54 2.18
#